data_AF-A0A1X7SWE3-F1
#
_entry.id   AF-A0A1X7SWE3-F1
#
_cell.length_a   1.000
_cell.length_b   1.000
_cell.length_c   1.000
_cell.angle_alpha   90.00
_cell.angle_beta   90.00
_cell.angle_gamma   90.00
#
_symmetry.space_group_name_H-M   'P 1'
#
loop_
_entity.id
_entity.type
_entity.pdbx_description
1 polymer ?
#
loop_
_entity_poly.entity_id
_entity_poly.type
_entity_poly.pdbx_seq_one_letter_code
_entity_poly.pdbx_strand_id
1 'polypeptide(L)'
;MSLEDKCWTAFENRDHREAVRLLALVKEPNKIKGSYEGWTNTSLLHLSSKHGWLDVTKDLITKYYCEPQERDSGGRICLQHAAVGNHVDVVRYLIDECHCDPM
;
A
#
# COMPACT_ATOMS: atom_id res chain seq x y z
N MET A 1 18.17 4.49 -11.50
CA MET A 1 16.95 4.07 -10.80
C MET A 1 17.35 3.66 -9.39
N SER A 2 16.86 4.38 -8.39
CA SER A 2 17.11 4.08 -6.98
C SER A 2 16.44 2.78 -6.56
N LEU A 3 16.69 2.30 -5.34
CA LEU A 3 16.05 1.09 -4.84
C LEU A 3 14.56 1.36 -4.54
N GLU A 4 14.27 2.57 -4.07
CA GLU A 4 12.93 3.12 -3.85
C GLU A 4 12.13 3.14 -5.14
N ASP A 5 12.71 3.64 -6.24
CA ASP A 5 12.08 3.65 -7.56
C ASP A 5 11.76 2.23 -8.04
N LYS A 6 12.70 1.28 -7.87
CA LYS A 6 12.47 -0.13 -8.23
C LYS A 6 11.36 -0.75 -7.39
N CYS A 7 11.35 -0.46 -6.09
CA CYS A 7 10.33 -0.96 -5.18
C CYS A 7 8.96 -0.44 -5.59
N TRP A 8 8.86 0.86 -5.89
CA TRP A 8 7.65 1.45 -6.44
C TRP A 8 7.20 0.75 -7.72
N THR A 9 8.09 0.59 -8.70
CA THR A 9 7.78 -0.06 -9.98
C THR A 9 7.32 -1.51 -9.81
N ALA A 10 7.84 -2.24 -8.81
CA ALA A 10 7.38 -3.61 -8.53
C ALA A 10 5.92 -3.64 -8.04
N PHE A 11 5.53 -2.71 -7.15
CA PHE A 11 4.14 -2.57 -6.73
C PHE A 11 3.23 -2.14 -7.88
N GLU A 12 3.64 -1.13 -8.65
CA GLU A 12 2.90 -0.62 -9.81
C GLU A 12 2.61 -1.71 -10.85
N ASN A 13 3.62 -2.55 -11.15
CA ASN A 13 3.50 -3.66 -12.10
C ASN A 13 2.84 -4.93 -11.52
N ARG A 14 2.40 -4.90 -10.26
CA ARG A 14 1.83 -6.05 -9.54
C ARG A 14 2.77 -7.25 -9.43
N ASP A 15 4.08 -7.01 -9.38
CA ASP A 15 5.07 -8.07 -9.11
C ASP A 15 5.24 -8.26 -7.60
N HIS A 16 4.36 -9.10 -7.01
CA HIS A 16 4.38 -9.38 -5.57
C HIS A 16 5.73 -9.91 -5.08
N ARG A 17 6.36 -10.81 -5.85
CA ARG A 17 7.62 -11.44 -5.46
C ARG A 17 8.74 -10.42 -5.37
N GLU A 18 8.88 -9.59 -6.39
CA GLU A 18 9.93 -8.56 -6.39
C GLU A 18 9.59 -7.44 -5.41
N ALA A 19 8.31 -7.10 -5.23
CA ALA A 19 7.86 -6.16 -4.21
C ALA A 19 8.30 -6.59 -2.80
N VAL A 20 8.01 -7.83 -2.40
CA VAL A 20 8.42 -8.37 -1.08
C VAL A 20 9.95 -8.37 -0.93
N ARG A 21 10.67 -8.77 -1.97
CA ARG A 21 12.15 -8.79 -1.96
C ARG A 21 12.72 -7.38 -1.79
N LEU A 22 12.23 -6.40 -2.55
CA LEU A 22 12.72 -5.03 -2.52
C LEU A 22 12.32 -4.33 -1.22
N LEU A 23 11.12 -4.59 -0.70
CA LEU A 23 10.62 -4.01 0.55
C LEU A 23 11.57 -4.28 1.74
N ALA A 24 12.20 -5.45 1.78
CA ALA A 24 13.18 -5.80 2.81
C ALA A 24 14.52 -5.06 2.68
N LEU A 25 14.80 -4.43 1.53
CA LEU A 25 16.05 -3.76 1.22
C LEU A 25 15.95 -2.22 1.29
N VAL A 26 14.75 -1.65 1.13
CA VAL A 26 14.54 -0.20 1.22
C VAL A 26 14.57 0.30 2.67
N LYS A 27 15.15 1.48 2.87
CA LYS A 27 15.31 2.06 4.22
C LYS A 27 14.02 2.61 4.79
N GLU A 28 13.23 3.30 3.98
CA GLU A 28 12.03 4.02 4.44
C GLU A 28 10.83 3.75 3.50
N PRO A 29 10.24 2.53 3.53
CA PRO A 29 9.12 2.18 2.65
C PRO A 29 7.89 3.08 2.83
N ASN A 30 7.68 3.61 4.03
CA ASN A 30 6.62 4.57 4.35
C ASN A 30 6.76 5.93 3.65
N LYS A 31 7.95 6.28 3.16
CA LYS A 31 8.16 7.51 2.37
C LYS A 31 7.97 7.30 0.87
N ILE A 32 7.85 6.05 0.41
CA ILE A 32 7.73 5.74 -1.01
C ILE A 32 6.30 6.04 -1.47
N LYS A 33 6.20 7.01 -2.37
CA LYS A 33 4.94 7.48 -2.95
C LYS A 33 5.11 7.82 -4.41
N GLY A 34 4.02 7.72 -5.16
CA GLY A 34 4.03 8.04 -6.58
C GLY A 34 2.65 8.32 -7.15
N SER A 35 2.60 8.38 -8.47
CA SER A 35 1.38 8.55 -9.25
C SER A 35 0.84 7.19 -9.65
N TYR A 36 -0.44 6.93 -9.42
CA TYR A 36 -1.10 5.70 -9.84
C TYR A 36 -2.56 5.99 -10.24
N GLU A 37 -2.96 5.55 -11.43
CA GLU A 37 -4.32 5.73 -11.98
C GLU A 37 -4.87 7.16 -11.90
N GLY A 38 -4.02 8.16 -12.14
CA GLY A 38 -4.41 9.58 -12.13
C GLY A 38 -4.37 10.26 -10.76
N TRP A 39 -3.93 9.55 -9.71
CA TRP A 39 -3.81 10.08 -8.35
C TRP A 39 -2.36 10.13 -7.91
N THR A 40 -1.95 11.24 -7.32
CA THR A 40 -0.60 11.41 -6.75
C THR A 40 -0.62 11.18 -5.24
N ASN A 41 0.54 11.17 -4.59
CA ASN A 41 0.67 10.84 -3.17
C ASN A 41 0.14 9.42 -2.83
N THR A 42 0.07 8.52 -3.82
CA THR A 42 -0.30 7.13 -3.59
C THR A 42 0.89 6.42 -2.96
N SER A 43 0.72 5.85 -1.77
CA SER A 43 1.78 5.10 -1.06
C SER A 43 1.76 3.61 -1.42
N LEU A 44 2.82 2.87 -1.03
CA LEU A 44 2.87 1.41 -1.18
C LEU A 44 1.69 0.70 -0.50
N LEU A 45 1.15 1.28 0.59
CA LEU A 45 0.03 0.71 1.31
C LEU A 45 -1.24 0.73 0.46
N HIS A 46 -1.53 1.84 -0.23
CA HIS A 46 -2.64 1.93 -1.18
C HIS A 46 -2.55 0.85 -2.27
N LEU A 47 -1.36 0.65 -2.84
CA LEU A 47 -1.13 -0.35 -3.89
C LEU A 47 -1.29 -1.79 -3.35
N SER A 48 -0.68 -2.12 -2.21
CA SER A 48 -0.84 -3.45 -1.60
C SER A 48 -2.31 -3.77 -1.33
N SER A 49 -3.06 -2.78 -0.83
CA SER A 49 -4.48 -2.92 -0.55
C SER A 49 -5.30 -3.12 -1.82
N LYS A 50 -5.02 -2.34 -2.86
CA LYS A 50 -5.66 -2.47 -4.18
C LYS A 50 -5.36 -3.79 -4.89
N HIS A 51 -4.23 -4.43 -4.57
CA HIS A 51 -3.82 -5.69 -5.17
C HIS A 51 -4.18 -6.91 -4.31
N GLY A 52 -4.73 -6.70 -3.11
CA GLY A 52 -5.13 -7.79 -2.21
C GLY A 52 -3.95 -8.48 -1.54
N TRP A 53 -2.80 -7.81 -1.42
CA TRP A 53 -1.60 -8.38 -0.83
C TRP A 53 -1.64 -8.27 0.69
N LEU A 54 -2.51 -9.06 1.33
CA LEU A 54 -2.74 -9.00 2.78
C LEU A 54 -1.45 -9.14 3.61
N ASP A 55 -0.54 -10.00 3.18
CA ASP A 55 0.77 -10.18 3.79
C ASP A 55 1.60 -8.88 3.76
N VAL A 56 1.67 -8.24 2.58
CA VAL A 56 2.39 -6.97 2.40
C VAL A 56 1.70 -5.82 3.12
N THR A 57 0.37 -5.75 3.10
CA THR A 57 -0.41 -4.73 3.83
C THR A 57 -0.13 -4.81 5.34
N LYS A 58 -0.11 -6.03 5.91
CA LYS A 58 0.24 -6.26 7.31
C LYS A 58 1.65 -5.80 7.63
N ASP A 59 2.62 -6.17 6.80
CA ASP A 59 4.02 -5.77 6.99
C ASP A 59 4.20 -4.26 6.87
N LEU A 60 3.57 -3.61 5.89
CA LEU A 60 3.63 -2.15 5.70
C LEU A 60 3.14 -1.40 6.94
N ILE A 61 2.06 -1.85 7.57
CA ILE A 61 1.51 -1.20 8.76
C ILE A 61 2.34 -1.53 10.01
N THR A 62 2.63 -2.81 10.24
CA THR A 62 3.21 -3.26 11.53
C THR A 62 4.72 -3.17 11.60
N LYS A 63 5.43 -3.41 10.49
CA LYS A 63 6.89 -3.46 10.43
C LYS A 63 7.50 -2.18 9.86
N TYR A 64 6.85 -1.58 8.87
CA TYR A 64 7.35 -0.38 8.18
C TYR A 64 6.63 0.90 8.59
N TYR A 65 5.67 0.82 9.51
CA TYR A 65 4.99 1.95 10.13
C TYR A 65 4.36 2.93 9.11
N CYS A 66 3.78 2.38 8.04
CA CYS A 66 2.95 3.15 7.11
C CYS A 66 1.63 3.53 7.81
N GLU A 67 1.20 4.79 7.65
CA GLU A 67 -0.05 5.29 8.21
C GLU A 67 -1.26 4.80 7.37
N PRO A 68 -2.14 3.95 7.91
CA PRO A 68 -3.25 3.40 7.14
C PRO A 68 -4.35 4.41 6.80
N GLN A 69 -4.42 5.54 7.52
CA GLN A 69 -5.34 6.64 7.22
C GLN A 69 -4.70 7.76 6.37
N GLU A 70 -3.50 7.53 5.83
CA GLU A 70 -2.89 8.47 4.90
C GLU A 70 -3.75 8.59 3.63
N ARG A 71 -4.03 9.81 3.20
CA ARG A 71 -4.86 10.09 2.02
C ARG A 71 -4.00 10.34 0.77
N ASP A 72 -4.38 9.72 -0.34
CA ASP A 72 -3.89 10.08 -1.68
C ASP A 72 -4.41 11.47 -2.12
N SER A 73 -4.00 11.95 -3.30
CA SER A 73 -4.47 13.24 -3.83
C SER A 73 -5.97 13.28 -4.17
N GLY A 74 -6.63 12.13 -4.21
CA GLY A 74 -8.08 11.98 -4.36
C GLY A 74 -8.81 11.91 -3.01
N GLY A 75 -8.11 12.06 -1.89
CA GLY A 75 -8.67 11.99 -0.55
C GLY A 75 -8.99 10.57 -0.08
N ARG A 76 -8.54 9.53 -0.79
CA ARG A 76 -8.82 8.13 -0.45
C ARG A 76 -7.70 7.56 0.39
N ILE A 77 -8.07 6.71 1.35
CA ILE A 77 -7.14 5.91 2.16
C ILE A 77 -7.02 4.49 1.58
N CYS A 78 -6.12 3.68 2.14
CA CYS A 78 -5.87 2.34 1.65
C CYS A 78 -7.11 1.41 1.70
N LEU A 79 -8.07 1.67 2.60
CA LEU A 79 -9.33 0.95 2.71
C LEU A 79 -10.21 1.06 1.45
N GLN A 80 -10.39 2.27 0.89
CA GLN A 80 -11.20 2.42 -0.33
C GLN A 80 -10.53 1.74 -1.53
N HIS A 81 -9.20 1.71 -1.58
CA HIS A 81 -8.46 0.98 -2.60
C HIS A 81 -8.66 -0.55 -2.51
N ALA A 82 -8.66 -1.12 -1.31
CA ALA A 82 -9.00 -2.53 -1.10
C ALA A 82 -10.45 -2.85 -1.50
N ALA A 83 -11.39 -1.96 -1.17
CA ALA A 83 -12.80 -2.12 -1.53
C ALA A 83 -13.02 -2.09 -3.06
N VAL A 84 -12.36 -1.17 -3.78
CA VAL A 84 -12.40 -1.09 -5.24
C VAL A 84 -11.83 -2.36 -5.89
N GLY A 85 -10.79 -2.95 -5.29
CA GLY A 85 -10.21 -4.22 -5.75
C GLY A 85 -11.00 -5.47 -5.36
N ASN A 86 -12.09 -5.34 -4.59
CA ASN A 86 -12.87 -6.45 -4.03
C ASN A 86 -12.03 -7.42 -3.16
N HIS A 87 -11.10 -6.87 -2.38
CA HIS A 87 -10.20 -7.63 -1.50
C HIS A 87 -10.73 -7.66 -0.05
N VAL A 88 -11.71 -8.52 0.18
CA VAL A 88 -12.48 -8.63 1.43
C VAL A 88 -11.58 -8.92 2.64
N ASP A 89 -10.55 -9.73 2.47
CA ASP A 89 -9.59 -10.09 3.51
C ASP A 89 -8.74 -8.90 3.97
N VAL A 90 -8.30 -8.06 3.04
CA VAL A 90 -7.62 -6.79 3.34
C VAL A 90 -8.57 -5.79 3.99
N VAL A 91 -9.79 -5.62 3.44
CA VAL A 91 -10.82 -4.74 4.02
C VAL A 91 -11.09 -5.11 5.48
N ARG A 92 -11.30 -6.40 5.75
CA ARG A 92 -11.54 -6.90 7.11
C ARG A 92 -10.37 -6.59 8.02
N TYR A 93 -9.15 -6.85 7.59
CA TYR A 93 -7.95 -6.52 8.38
C TYR A 93 -7.85 -5.02 8.71
N LEU A 94 -8.09 -4.15 7.72
CA LEU A 94 -8.01 -2.70 7.92
C LEU A 94 -9.09 -2.16 8.87
N ILE A 95 -10.30 -2.72 8.85
CA ILE A 95 -11.39 -2.32 9.74
C ILE A 95 -11.20 -2.91 11.15
N ASP A 96 -10.98 -4.22 11.23
CA ASP A 96 -11.01 -4.94 12.50
C ASP A 96 -9.74 -4.70 13.31
N GLU A 97 -8.57 -4.70 12.67
CA GLU A 97 -7.27 -4.63 13.34
C GLU A 97 -6.65 -3.23 13.29
N CYS A 98 -6.89 -2.48 12.21
CA CYS A 98 -6.33 -1.12 12.05
C CYS A 98 -7.32 -0.01 12.37
N HIS A 99 -8.58 -0.34 12.69
CA HIS A 99 -9.65 0.61 13.03
C HIS A 99 -9.78 1.76 12.03
N CYS A 100 -9.55 1.49 10.75
CA CYS A 100 -9.64 2.49 9.69
C CYS A 100 -11.09 2.91 9.49
N ASP A 101 -11.33 4.22 9.55
CA ASP A 101 -12.64 4.80 9.25
C ASP A 101 -12.82 4.93 7.73
N PRO A 102 -13.90 4.39 7.13
CA PRO A 102 -14.20 4.60 5.72
C PRO A 102 -14.61 6.05 5.34
N MET A 103 -14.80 6.96 6.30
CA MET A 103 -15.34 8.33 6.13
C MET A 103 -14.38 9.40 5.57
#